data_AF-A0A3C1S945-F1
#
_entry.id   AF-A0A3C1S945-F1
#
_cell.length_a   1.000
_cell.length_b   1.000
_cell.length_c   1.000
_cell.angle_alpha   90.00
_cell.angle_beta   90.00
_cell.angle_gamma   90.00
#
_symmetry.space_group_name_H-M   'P 1'
#
loop_
_entity.id
_entity.type
_entity.pdbx_description
1 polymer ?
#
loop_
_entity_poly.entity_id
_entity_poly.type
_entity_poly.pdbx_seq_one_letter_code
_entity_poly.pdbx_strand_id
1 'polypeptide(L)'
;MRFSIEVDTYIVESKASDMLKTLTDKGYKAEILKMPGENILYVLQLGDYGDLKSASDAAFEFKEKEGISAVVRPISATLLEEIRKSGKNTQKKE
;
A
#
# COMPACT_ATOMS: atom_id res chain seq x y z
N MET A 1 12.64 -5.50 11.05
CA MET A 1 11.65 -5.97 10.06
C MET A 1 10.57 -4.91 10.01
N ARG A 2 10.19 -4.43 8.82
CA ARG A 2 9.15 -3.39 8.70
C ARG A 2 7.83 -4.02 8.26
N PHE A 3 6.73 -3.37 8.58
CA PHE A 3 5.38 -3.84 8.31
C PHE A 3 4.55 -2.72 7.68
N SER A 4 3.60 -3.10 6.85
CA SER A 4 2.57 -2.24 6.28
C SER A 4 1.22 -2.90 6.49
N ILE A 5 0.14 -2.16 6.21
CA ILE A 5 -1.20 -2.74 6.17
C ILE A 5 -1.70 -2.74 4.72
N GLU A 6 -2.11 -3.90 4.23
CA GLU A 6 -2.75 -4.07 2.93
C GLU A 6 -4.24 -3.81 3.07
N VAL A 7 -4.78 -2.92 2.26
CA VAL A 7 -6.20 -2.52 2.30
C VAL A 7 -7.02 -3.25 1.27
N ASP A 8 -6.47 -3.35 0.06
CA ASP A 8 -7.17 -3.93 -1.08
C ASP A 8 -6.16 -4.37 -2.14
N THR A 9 -6.59 -5.25 -3.03
CA THR A 9 -5.79 -5.77 -4.14
C THR A 9 -6.64 -5.75 -5.41
N TYR A 10 -6.10 -5.14 -6.47
CA TYR A 10 -6.77 -5.01 -7.76
C TYR A 10 -6.00 -5.73 -8.87
N ILE A 11 -6.71 -6.23 -9.87
CA ILE A 11 -6.12 -6.74 -11.12
C ILE A 11 -5.94 -5.60 -12.14
N VAL A 12 -6.75 -4.53 -12.01
CA VAL A 12 -6.77 -3.40 -12.95
C VAL A 12 -6.09 -2.18 -12.32
N GLU A 13 -5.04 -1.67 -12.97
CA GLU A 13 -4.23 -0.55 -12.47
C GLU A 13 -5.03 0.73 -12.20
N SER A 14 -6.00 1.05 -13.07
CA SER A 14 -6.82 2.27 -12.90
C SER A 14 -7.63 2.24 -11.61
N LYS A 15 -8.23 1.09 -11.27
CA LYS A 15 -8.98 0.93 -10.01
C LYS A 15 -8.10 1.10 -8.79
N ALA A 16 -6.89 0.53 -8.83
CA ALA A 16 -5.91 0.72 -7.77
C ALA A 16 -5.53 2.20 -7.63
N SER A 17 -5.33 2.89 -8.75
CA SER A 17 -4.96 4.32 -8.79
C SER A 17 -6.07 5.22 -8.24
N ASP A 18 -7.33 4.94 -8.56
CA ASP A 18 -8.48 5.70 -8.05
C ASP A 18 -8.60 5.55 -6.52
N MET A 19 -8.40 4.33 -6.01
CA MET A 19 -8.39 4.08 -4.56
C MET A 19 -7.19 4.72 -3.88
N LEU A 20 -5.99 4.64 -4.48
CA LEU A 20 -4.79 5.30 -3.97
C LEU A 20 -5.03 6.81 -3.83
N LYS A 21 -5.60 7.43 -4.86
CA LYS A 21 -5.96 8.85 -4.82
C LYS A 21 -6.96 9.14 -3.71
N THR A 22 -8.00 8.32 -3.56
CA THR A 22 -9.01 8.47 -2.51
C THR A 22 -8.38 8.42 -1.11
N LEU A 23 -7.49 7.46 -0.85
CA LEU A 23 -6.79 7.34 0.43
C LEU A 23 -5.82 8.50 0.67
N THR A 24 -5.10 8.93 -0.38
CA THR A 24 -4.18 10.06 -0.29
C THR A 24 -4.91 11.37 -0.03
N ASP A 25 -6.04 11.61 -0.70
CA ASP A 25 -6.90 12.79 -0.51
C ASP A 25 -7.48 12.83 0.91
N LYS A 26 -7.67 11.67 1.55
CA LYS A 26 -8.04 11.54 2.97
C LYS A 26 -6.86 11.74 3.94
N GLY A 27 -5.64 11.93 3.42
CA GLY A 27 -4.44 12.18 4.21
C GLY A 27 -3.67 10.92 4.61
N TYR A 28 -4.03 9.76 4.08
CA TYR A 28 -3.29 8.52 4.34
C TYR A 28 -2.02 8.44 3.48
N LYS A 29 -0.96 7.85 4.05
CA LYS A 29 0.25 7.47 3.30
C LYS A 29 0.02 6.12 2.63
N ALA A 30 -0.57 6.16 1.44
CA ALA A 30 -0.89 4.99 0.63
C ALA A 30 0.10 4.84 -0.54
N GLU A 31 0.39 3.59 -0.92
CA GLU A 31 1.23 3.23 -2.06
C GLU A 31 0.66 2.01 -2.80
N ILE A 32 0.88 1.95 -4.11
CA ILE A 32 0.53 0.77 -4.93
C ILE A 32 1.80 -0.04 -5.18
N LEU A 33 1.70 -1.33 -4.91
CA LEU A 33 2.72 -2.32 -5.22
C LEU A 33 2.27 -3.19 -6.37
N LYS A 34 3.16 -3.38 -7.35
CA LYS A 34 2.94 -4.31 -8.44
C LYS A 34 3.55 -5.65 -8.05
N MET A 35 2.72 -6.64 -7.77
CA MET A 35 3.16 -7.99 -7.47
C MET A 35 3.04 -8.86 -8.72
N PRO A 36 4.16 -9.41 -9.24
CA PRO A 36 4.11 -10.36 -10.34
C PRO A 36 3.51 -11.69 -9.89
N GLY A 37 2.70 -12.29 -10.75
CA GLY A 37 2.07 -13.59 -10.56
C GLY A 37 1.56 -14.10 -11.91
N GLU A 38 0.54 -14.97 -11.90
CA GLU A 38 -0.15 -15.35 -13.15
C GLU A 38 -0.78 -14.13 -13.84
N ASN A 39 -1.24 -13.16 -13.03
CA ASN A 39 -1.58 -11.81 -13.46
C ASN A 39 -0.84 -10.80 -12.56
N ILE A 40 -0.57 -9.61 -13.07
CA ILE A 40 -0.02 -8.52 -12.24
C ILE A 40 -1.11 -8.07 -11.27
N LEU A 41 -0.80 -8.12 -9.97
CA LEU A 41 -1.67 -7.60 -8.92
C LEU A 41 -1.18 -6.24 -8.46
N TYR A 42 -2.11 -5.32 -8.24
CA TYR A 42 -1.90 -3.98 -7.74
C TYR A 42 -2.40 -3.92 -6.30
N VAL A 43 -1.47 -4.11 -5.37
CA VAL A 43 -1.76 -4.19 -3.93
C VAL A 43 -1.63 -2.80 -3.32
N LEU A 44 -2.68 -2.32 -2.65
CA LEU A 44 -2.63 -1.06 -1.91
C LEU A 44 -2.16 -1.31 -0.49
N GLN A 45 -1.05 -0.65 -0.14
CA GLN A 45 -0.52 -0.66 1.21
C GLN A 45 -0.53 0.73 1.83
N LEU A 46 -0.69 0.75 3.15
CA LEU A 46 -0.64 1.96 3.95
C LEU A 46 0.46 1.86 5.01
N GLY A 47 1.16 2.97 5.17
CA GLY A 47 2.10 3.19 6.26
C GLY A 47 3.35 2.33 6.22
N ASP A 48 4.25 2.64 7.15
CA ASP A 48 5.48 1.90 7.39
C ASP A 48 5.71 1.82 8.91
N TYR A 49 5.54 0.63 9.45
CA TYR A 49 5.55 0.34 10.89
C TYR A 49 6.79 -0.48 11.27
N GLY A 50 7.40 -0.10 12.39
CA GLY A 50 8.62 -0.76 12.89
C GLY A 50 8.40 -2.15 13.49
N ASP A 51 7.16 -2.48 13.82
CA ASP A 51 6.79 -3.72 14.51
C ASP A 51 5.36 -4.17 14.18
N LEU A 52 5.08 -5.45 14.45
CA LEU A 52 3.80 -6.08 14.14
C LEU A 52 2.64 -5.47 14.94
N LYS A 53 2.89 -5.07 16.19
CA LYS A 53 1.84 -4.53 17.06
C LYS A 53 1.37 -3.18 16.53
N SER A 54 2.30 -2.28 16.22
CA SER A 54 2.00 -0.97 15.63
C SER A 54 1.22 -1.10 14.31
N ALA A 55 1.58 -2.07 13.46
CA ALA A 55 0.85 -2.34 12.23
C ALA A 55 -0.55 -2.91 12.48
N SER A 56 -0.69 -3.80 13.46
CA SER A 56 -1.98 -4.39 13.84
C SER A 56 -2.93 -3.33 14.43
N ASP A 57 -2.42 -2.47 15.31
CA ASP A 57 -3.19 -1.38 15.91
C ASP A 57 -3.67 -0.41 14.81
N ALA A 58 -2.80 -0.08 13.86
CA ALA A 58 -3.16 0.75 12.72
C ALA A 58 -4.18 0.07 11.77
N ALA A 59 -4.09 -1.24 11.53
CA ALA A 59 -5.07 -1.97 10.75
C ALA A 59 -6.46 -1.95 11.40
N PHE A 60 -6.50 -2.10 12.73
CA PHE A 60 -7.74 -2.01 13.51
C PHE A 60 -8.33 -0.59 13.45
N GLU A 61 -7.52 0.44 13.71
CA GLU A 61 -7.96 1.83 13.65
C GLU A 61 -8.46 2.21 12.25
N PHE A 62 -7.78 1.75 11.20
CA PHE A 62 -8.20 1.96 9.81
C PHE A 62 -9.58 1.34 9.56
N LYS A 63 -9.80 0.11 10.04
CA LYS A 63 -11.09 -0.56 9.92
C LYS A 63 -12.20 0.18 10.67
N GLU A 64 -11.94 0.68 11.87
CA GLU A 64 -12.93 1.46 12.62
C GLU A 64 -13.29 2.78 11.94
N LYS A 65 -12.31 3.46 11.33
CA LYS A 65 -12.52 4.75 10.65
C LYS A 65 -13.18 4.62 9.28
N GLU A 66 -12.69 3.70 8.47
CA GLU A 66 -13.04 3.61 7.05
C GLU A 66 -14.07 2.49 6.77
N GLY A 67 -14.30 1.59 7.72
CA GLY A 67 -15.15 0.41 7.52
C GLY A 67 -14.52 -0.66 6.60
N ILE A 68 -13.26 -0.48 6.21
CA ILE A 68 -12.54 -1.36 5.29
C ILE A 68 -11.55 -2.23 6.10
N SER A 69 -11.58 -3.53 5.88
CA SER A 69 -10.63 -4.42 6.57
C SER A 69 -9.23 -4.26 5.99
N ALA A 70 -8.22 -4.14 6.86
CA ALA A 70 -6.83 -4.13 6.46
C ALA A 70 -6.09 -5.33 7.07
N VAL A 71 -5.10 -5.85 6.33
CA VAL A 71 -4.30 -7.02 6.70
C VAL A 71 -2.85 -6.61 6.89
N VAL A 72 -2.25 -6.97 8.01
CA VAL A 72 -0.83 -6.67 8.25
C VAL A 72 0.06 -7.51 7.33
N ARG A 73 0.99 -6.85 6.63
CA ARG A 73 1.97 -7.47 5.76
C ARG A 73 3.39 -7.09 6.17
N PRO A 74 4.34 -8.04 6.15
CA PRO A 74 5.75 -7.70 6.27
C PRO A 74 6.21 -7.01 4.98
N ILE A 75 6.93 -5.91 5.12
CA ILE A 75 7.61 -5.25 4.00
C ILE A 75 8.94 -5.96 3.80
N SER A 76 9.06 -6.73 2.72
CA SER A 76 10.33 -7.36 2.35
C SER A 76 11.33 -6.33 1.81
N ALA A 77 12.62 -6.64 1.85
CA ALA A 77 13.65 -5.76 1.28
C ALA A 77 13.42 -5.51 -0.23
N THR A 78 12.98 -6.53 -0.95
CA THR A 78 12.60 -6.44 -2.37
C THR A 78 11.44 -5.47 -2.57
N LEU A 79 10.41 -5.57 -1.72
CA LEU A 79 9.25 -4.67 -1.75
C LEU A 79 9.65 -3.21 -1.50
N LEU A 80 10.59 -2.96 -0.56
CA LEU A 80 11.15 -1.62 -0.32
C LEU A 80 11.88 -1.06 -1.54
N GLU A 81 12.56 -1.90 -2.32
CA GLU A 81 13.21 -1.46 -3.55
C GLU A 81 12.21 -1.10 -4.65
N GLU A 82 11.11 -1.84 -4.78
CA GLU A 82 10.04 -1.54 -5.72
C GLU A 82 9.27 -0.27 -5.34
N ILE A 83 8.98 -0.06 -4.06
CA ILE A 83 8.43 1.21 -3.55
C ILE A 83 9.33 2.39 -3.94
N ARG A 84 10.64 2.26 -3.67
CA ARG A 84 11.63 3.30 -3.98
C ARG A 84 11.80 3.55 -5.48
N LYS A 85 11.62 2.54 -6.32
CA LYS A 85 11.69 2.66 -7.79
C LYS A 85 10.41 3.30 -8.36
N SER A 86 9.24 2.87 -7.90
CA SER A 86 7.95 3.44 -8.33
C SER A 86 7.81 4.92 -7.94
N GLY A 87 8.27 5.32 -6.75
CA GLY A 87 8.29 6.72 -6.32
C GLY A 87 9.27 7.63 -7.09
N LYS A 88 10.23 7.07 -7.84
CA LYS A 88 11.18 7.84 -8.65
C LYS A 88 10.77 8.01 -10.12
N ASN A 89 9.78 7.25 -10.61
CA ASN A 89 9.46 7.25 -12.04
C ASN A 89 8.47 8.35 -12.47
N THR A 90 8.01 9.21 -11.54
CA THR A 90 7.11 10.34 -11.81
C THR A 90 7.81 11.69 -11.99
N GLN A 91 9.14 11.72 -12.09
CA GLN A 91 9.90 12.90 -12.53
C GLN A 91 10.64 12.62 -13.83
N LYS A 92 9.91 12.61 -14.95
CA LYS A 92 10.44 13.05 -16.24
C LYS A 92 9.32 13.75 -17.02
N LYS A 93 9.14 15.02 -16.71
CA LYS A 93 8.59 16.01 -17.64
C LYS A 93 9.69 16.34 -18.63
N GLU A 94 9.46 16.14 -19.92
CA GLU A 94 9.85 17.06 -21.00
C GLU A 94 8.74 17.06 -22.05
#